data_AF-A0AAX2ABJ4-F1
#
_entry.id   AF-A0AAX2ABJ4-F1
#
_cell.length_a   1.000
_cell.length_b   1.000
_cell.length_c   1.000
_cell.angle_alpha   90.00
_cell.angle_beta   90.00
_cell.angle_gamma   90.00
#
_symmetry.space_group_name_H-M   'P 1'
#
loop_
_entity.id
_entity.type
_entity.pdbx_description
1 polymer ?
#
loop_
_entity_poly.entity_id
_entity_poly.type
_entity_poly.pdbx_seq_one_letter_code
_entity_poly.pdbx_strand_id
1 'polypeptide(L)'
;MTYEEIFILGWNLNLLMFLTNLALAIRTMNQKSREQLLQENEVLSELKAEFDFYYPYRKYETLVTYLIPFTAFFRMSYRIFEMLSFFSKNKGTTLIDYMIYKYRNDIQLAKNKIK
;
A
#
# COMPACT_ATOMS: atom_id res chain seq x y z
N MET A 1 -6.50 -10.29 30.29
CA MET A 1 -5.57 -10.23 29.15
C MET A 1 -4.26 -9.64 29.65
N THR A 2 -3.15 -10.37 29.52
CA THR A 2 -1.82 -9.93 29.95
C THR A 2 -1.14 -9.08 28.88
N TYR A 3 -0.07 -8.37 29.24
CA TYR A 3 0.71 -7.60 28.27
C TYR A 3 1.31 -8.48 27.17
N GLU A 4 1.79 -9.67 27.52
CA GLU A 4 2.35 -10.64 26.58
C GLU A 4 1.29 -11.11 25.56
N GLU A 5 0.07 -11.37 26.01
CA GLU A 5 -1.05 -11.74 25.14
C GLU A 5 -1.38 -10.62 24.14
N ILE A 6 -1.37 -9.35 24.57
CA ILE A 6 -1.59 -8.20 23.69
C ILE A 6 -0.46 -8.08 22.66
N PHE A 7 0.79 -8.29 23.09
CA PHE A 7 1.95 -8.23 22.22
C PHE A 7 1.88 -9.29 21.12
N ILE A 8 1.58 -10.55 21.49
CA ILE A 8 1.40 -11.67 20.54
C ILE A 8 0.23 -11.37 19.59
N LEU A 9 -0.89 -10.86 20.10
CA LEU A 9 -2.04 -10.47 19.28
C LEU A 9 -1.65 -9.47 18.19
N GLY A 10 -0.85 -8.45 18.54
CA GLY A 10 -0.39 -7.44 17.60
C GLY A 10 0.44 -8.00 16.44
N TRP A 11 1.29 -9.00 16.72
CA TRP A 11 2.06 -9.71 15.69
C TRP A 11 1.18 -10.61 14.82
N ASN A 12 0.22 -11.31 15.43
CA ASN A 12 -0.74 -12.13 14.69
C ASN A 12 -1.59 -11.28 13.73
N LEU A 13 -1.99 -10.08 14.15
CA LEU A 13 -2.72 -9.14 13.29
C LEU A 13 -1.82 -8.57 12.17
N ASN A 14 -0.54 -8.30 12.45
CA ASN A 14 0.41 -7.92 11.41
C ASN A 14 0.55 -9.04 10.35
N LEU A 15 0.66 -10.30 10.79
CA LEU A 15 0.73 -11.47 9.90
C LEU A 15 -0.55 -11.62 9.07
N LEU A 16 -1.72 -11.46 9.68
CA LEU A 16 -3.02 -11.48 8.99
C LEU A 16 -3.07 -10.44 7.85
N MET A 17 -2.60 -9.22 8.11
CA MET A 17 -2.56 -8.19 7.08
C MET A 17 -1.56 -8.48 5.97
N PHE A 18 -0.43 -9.08 6.30
CA PHE A 18 0.52 -9.55 5.28
C PHE A 18 -0.13 -10.57 4.34
N LEU A 19 -0.80 -11.59 4.90
CA LEU A 19 -1.51 -12.60 4.12
C LEU A 19 -2.64 -12.00 3.28
N THR A 20 -3.37 -11.04 3.83
CA THR A 20 -4.45 -10.32 3.12
C THR A 20 -3.90 -9.57 1.92
N ASN A 21 -2.79 -8.84 2.07
CA ASN A 21 -2.13 -8.16 0.96
C ASN A 21 -1.64 -9.12 -0.11
N LEU A 22 -1.01 -10.22 0.31
CA LEU A 22 -0.52 -11.23 -0.61
C LEU A 22 -1.68 -11.83 -1.42
N ALA A 23 -2.80 -12.15 -0.77
CA ALA A 23 -4.00 -12.65 -1.44
C ALA A 23 -4.57 -11.64 -2.44
N LEU A 24 -4.63 -10.35 -2.08
CA LEU A 24 -5.06 -9.29 -2.99
C LEU A 24 -4.14 -9.15 -4.21
N ALA A 25 -2.82 -9.21 -4.00
CA ALA A 25 -1.83 -9.13 -5.07
C ALA A 25 -1.98 -10.32 -6.04
N ILE A 26 -2.01 -11.55 -5.53
CA ILE A 26 -2.18 -12.77 -6.33
C ILE A 26 -3.49 -12.70 -7.12
N ARG A 27 -4.60 -12.33 -6.46
CA ARG A 27 -5.90 -12.19 -7.11
C ARG A 27 -5.86 -11.17 -8.25
N THR A 28 -5.22 -10.02 -8.03
CA THR A 28 -5.13 -8.97 -9.05
C THR A 28 -4.28 -9.41 -10.23
N MET A 29 -3.16 -10.11 -9.98
CA MET A 29 -2.28 -10.61 -11.02
C MET A 29 -2.95 -11.68 -11.89
N ASN A 30 -3.69 -12.62 -11.26
CA ASN A 30 -4.36 -13.71 -11.97
C ASN A 30 -5.51 -13.26 -12.89
N GLN A 31 -5.96 -12.00 -12.78
CA GLN A 31 -7.06 -11.44 -13.57
C GLN A 31 -6.58 -10.71 -14.84
N LYS A 32 -5.27 -10.60 -15.06
CA LYS A 32 -4.69 -9.76 -16.13
C LYS A 32 -3.75 -10.54 -17.02
N SER A 33 -3.64 -10.11 -18.29
CA SER A 33 -2.63 -10.65 -19.20
C SER A 33 -1.24 -10.16 -18.83
N ARG A 34 -0.20 -10.84 -19.32
CA ARG A 34 1.19 -10.43 -19.14
C ARG A 34 1.45 -9.02 -19.69
N GLU A 35 0.91 -8.72 -20.86
CA GLU A 35 1.06 -7.42 -21.53
C GLU A 35 0.43 -6.30 -20.70
N GLN A 36 -0.77 -6.53 -20.15
CA GLN A 36 -1.43 -5.56 -19.27
C GLN A 36 -0.59 -5.29 -18.01
N LEU A 37 -0.05 -6.34 -17.38
CA LEU A 37 0.80 -6.19 -16.20
C LEU A 37 2.09 -5.41 -16.50
N LEU A 38 2.67 -5.58 -17.70
CA LEU A 38 3.88 -4.85 -18.10
C LEU A 38 3.61 -3.36 -18.29
N GLN A 39 2.52 -3.00 -18.98
CA GLN A 39 2.11 -1.61 -19.18
C GLN A 39 1.82 -0.91 -17.85
N GLU A 40 1.09 -1.58 -16.95
CA GLU A 40 0.79 -1.05 -15.62
C GLU A 40 2.05 -0.87 -14.77
N ASN A 41 2.99 -1.82 -14.88
CA ASN A 41 4.26 -1.76 -14.17
C ASN A 41 5.14 -0.61 -14.66
N GLU A 42 5.13 -0.29 -15.97
CA GLU A 42 5.87 0.85 -16.52
C GLU A 42 5.40 2.17 -15.89
N VAL A 43 4.09 2.41 -15.90
CA VAL A 43 3.48 3.62 -15.29
C VAL A 43 3.77 3.69 -13.79
N LEU A 44 3.63 2.56 -13.08
CA LEU A 44 3.90 2.51 -11.65
C LEU A 44 5.39 2.67 -11.31
N SER A 45 6.28 2.20 -12.18
CA SER A 45 7.73 2.34 -12.01
C SER A 45 8.17 3.79 -12.13
N GLU A 46 7.63 4.54 -13.10
CA GLU A 46 7.89 5.97 -13.25
C GLU A 46 7.41 6.76 -12.02
N LEU A 47 6.18 6.53 -11.59
CA LEU A 47 5.62 7.16 -10.39
C LEU A 47 6.40 6.79 -9.14
N LYS A 48 6.87 5.54 -9.05
CA LYS A 48 7.70 5.09 -7.95
C LYS A 48 9.05 5.81 -7.93
N ALA A 49 9.71 5.96 -9.08
CA ALA A 49 10.98 6.66 -9.18
C ALA A 49 10.84 8.13 -8.75
N GLU A 50 9.77 8.80 -9.19
CA GLU A 50 9.48 10.17 -8.75
C GLU A 50 9.17 10.23 -7.24
N PHE A 51 8.39 9.29 -6.71
CA PHE A 51 8.10 9.22 -5.28
C PHE A 51 9.37 9.00 -4.44
N ASP A 52 10.25 8.09 -4.87
CA ASP A 52 11.49 7.76 -4.16
C ASP A 52 12.46 8.97 -4.14
N PHE A 53 12.40 9.85 -5.13
CA PHE A 53 13.13 11.13 -5.11
C PHE A 53 12.69 12.03 -3.95
N TYR A 54 11.39 12.12 -3.68
CA TYR A 54 10.88 12.92 -2.56
C TYR A 54 10.99 12.21 -1.20
N TYR A 55 11.02 10.88 -1.18
CA TYR A 55 11.03 10.07 0.05
C TYR A 55 12.14 9.00 0.05
N PRO A 56 13.43 9.39 0.02
CA PRO A 56 14.55 8.46 -0.21
C PRO A 56 14.69 7.38 0.88
N TYR A 57 14.30 7.67 2.12
CA TYR A 57 14.43 6.74 3.25
C TYR A 57 13.17 5.91 3.54
N ARG A 58 12.11 6.06 2.73
CA ARG A 58 10.81 5.43 3.01
C ARG A 58 10.88 3.91 3.08
N LYS A 59 11.76 3.29 2.30
CA LYS A 59 11.97 1.84 2.31
C LYS A 59 12.49 1.37 3.67
N TYR A 60 13.50 2.05 4.22
CA TYR A 60 14.08 1.72 5.52
C TYR A 60 13.09 1.98 6.66
N GLU A 61 12.39 3.10 6.63
CA GLU A 61 11.32 3.41 7.57
C GLU A 61 10.25 2.30 7.57
N THR A 62 9.84 1.84 6.37
CA THR A 62 8.86 0.77 6.23
C THR A 62 9.34 -0.54 6.84
N LEU A 63 10.61 -0.91 6.62
CA LEU A 63 11.20 -2.12 7.22
C LEU A 63 11.21 -2.05 8.75
N VAL A 64 11.64 -0.92 9.31
CA VAL A 64 11.66 -0.73 10.77
C VAL A 64 10.24 -0.81 11.35
N THR A 65 9.25 -0.24 10.65
CA THR A 65 7.86 -0.26 11.14
C THR A 65 7.24 -1.66 11.16
N TYR A 66 7.77 -2.63 10.39
CA TYR A 66 7.33 -4.02 10.47
C TYR A 66 7.81 -4.74 11.74
N LEU A 67 8.78 -4.17 12.47
CA LEU A 67 9.26 -4.70 13.74
C LEU A 67 8.36 -4.29 14.93
N ILE A 68 7.34 -3.47 14.69
CA ILE A 68 6.47 -2.92 15.73
C ILE A 68 5.11 -3.64 15.66
N PRO A 69 4.61 -4.23 16.76
CA PRO A 69 3.31 -4.89 16.79
C PRO A 69 2.20 -3.92 16.38
N PHE A 70 1.12 -4.43 15.78
CA PHE A 70 -0.03 -3.67 15.27
C PHE A 70 0.23 -2.67 14.12
N THR A 71 1.47 -2.33 13.80
CA THR A 71 1.75 -1.27 12.82
C THR A 71 1.28 -1.63 11.42
N ALA A 72 1.52 -2.87 10.97
CA ALA A 72 1.01 -3.34 9.69
C ALA A 72 -0.53 -3.45 9.72
N PHE A 73 -1.10 -3.87 10.86
CA PHE A 73 -2.55 -3.94 11.06
C PHE A 73 -3.24 -2.59 10.83
N PHE A 74 -2.83 -1.55 11.54
CA PHE A 74 -3.45 -0.23 11.42
C PHE A 74 -3.19 0.41 10.05
N ARG A 75 -1.94 0.35 9.57
CA ARG A 75 -1.56 0.89 8.26
C ARG A 75 -2.40 0.27 7.14
N MET A 76 -2.56 -1.05 7.16
CA MET A 76 -3.31 -1.74 6.11
C MET A 76 -4.81 -1.58 6.25
N SER A 77 -5.35 -1.59 7.47
CA SER A 77 -6.77 -1.32 7.70
C SER A 77 -7.17 0.06 7.16
N TYR A 78 -6.38 1.08 7.44
CA TYR A 78 -6.59 2.43 6.88
C TYR A 78 -6.55 2.42 5.35
N ARG A 79 -5.57 1.72 4.77
CA ARG A 79 -5.42 1.65 3.31
C ARG A 79 -6.56 0.91 2.62
N ILE A 80 -7.05 -0.17 3.22
CA ILE A 80 -8.23 -0.90 2.73
C ILE A 80 -9.45 0.02 2.79
N PHE A 81 -9.64 0.75 3.89
CA PHE A 81 -10.75 1.69 4.01
C PHE A 81 -10.68 2.81 2.95
N GLU A 82 -9.50 3.42 2.74
CA GLU A 82 -9.28 4.43 1.71
C GLU A 82 -9.59 3.87 0.31
N MET A 83 -9.11 2.66 0.01
CA MET A 83 -9.34 1.97 -1.26
C MET A 83 -10.82 1.65 -1.49
N LEU A 84 -11.53 1.14 -0.48
CA LEU A 84 -12.97 0.87 -0.56
C LEU A 84 -13.76 2.17 -0.79
N SER A 85 -13.37 3.25 -0.11
CA SER A 85 -13.94 4.58 -0.33
C SER A 85 -13.71 5.05 -1.77
N PHE A 86 -12.49 4.88 -2.30
CA PHE A 86 -12.16 5.21 -3.68
C PHE A 86 -13.02 4.43 -4.68
N PHE A 87 -13.16 3.11 -4.53
CA PHE A 87 -13.97 2.30 -5.43
C PHE A 87 -15.47 2.61 -5.33
N SER A 88 -15.97 2.93 -4.14
CA SER A 88 -17.38 3.32 -3.97
C SER A 88 -17.74 4.59 -4.76
N LYS A 89 -16.80 5.53 -4.89
CA LYS A 89 -16.98 6.80 -5.61
C LYS A 89 -16.64 6.68 -7.10
N ASN A 90 -15.72 5.77 -7.46
CA ASN A 90 -15.21 5.63 -8.82
C ASN A 90 -15.54 4.24 -9.38
N LYS A 91 -16.76 4.09 -9.92
CA LYS A 91 -17.21 2.82 -10.51
C LYS A 91 -16.38 2.46 -11.74
N GLY A 92 -16.06 1.19 -11.90
CA GLY A 92 -15.28 0.68 -13.05
C GLY A 92 -13.77 0.91 -12.94
N THR A 93 -13.27 1.42 -11.81
CA THR A 93 -11.83 1.55 -11.58
C THR A 93 -11.22 0.27 -11.01
N THR A 94 -9.93 0.11 -11.28
CA THR A 94 -9.13 -1.05 -10.87
C THR A 94 -8.21 -0.71 -9.69
N LEU A 95 -7.60 -1.73 -9.08
CA LEU A 95 -6.59 -1.54 -8.04
C LEU A 95 -5.42 -0.65 -8.50
N ILE A 96 -5.05 -0.73 -9.77
CA ILE A 96 -3.96 0.05 -10.34
C ILE A 96 -4.33 1.52 -10.44
N ASP A 97 -5.57 1.84 -10.80
CA ASP A 97 -6.06 3.23 -10.82
C ASP A 97 -5.99 3.85 -9.43
N TYR A 98 -6.37 3.11 -8.39
CA TYR A 98 -6.19 3.54 -7.00
C TYR A 98 -4.70 3.74 -6.64
N MET A 99 -3.82 2.84 -7.07
CA MET A 99 -2.37 2.98 -6.82
C MET A 99 -1.79 4.23 -7.51
N ILE A 100 -2.16 4.47 -8.78
CA ILE A 100 -1.75 5.66 -9.54
C ILE A 100 -2.25 6.93 -8.86
N TYR A 101 -3.53 6.97 -8.48
CA TYR A 101 -4.11 8.07 -7.72
C TYR A 101 -3.32 8.35 -6.45
N LYS A 102 -3.00 7.30 -5.68
CA LYS A 102 -2.29 7.42 -4.41
C LYS A 102 -0.87 7.97 -4.60
N TYR A 103 -0.11 7.42 -5.54
CA TYR A 103 1.24 7.91 -5.84
C TYR A 103 1.22 9.38 -6.28
N ARG A 104 0.33 9.74 -7.21
CA ARG A 104 0.22 11.13 -7.69
C ARG A 104 -0.12 12.10 -6.57
N ASN A 105 -1.08 11.74 -5.72
CA ASN A 105 -1.47 12.57 -4.58
C ASN A 105 -0.32 12.75 -3.59
N ASP A 106 0.39 11.67 -3.24
CA ASP A 106 1.50 11.74 -2.28
C ASP A 106 2.71 12.53 -2.83
N ILE A 107 2.99 12.42 -4.14
CA ILE A 107 3.98 13.24 -4.85
C ILE A 107 3.56 14.72 -4.85
N GLN A 108 2.29 15.01 -5.14
CA GLN A 108 1.78 16.38 -5.15
C GLN A 108 1.88 17.03 -3.76
N LEU A 109 1.56 16.27 -2.71
CA LEU A 109 1.73 16.73 -1.33
C LEU A 109 3.21 17.02 -1.00
N ALA A 110 4.13 16.19 -1.49
CA ALA A 110 5.57 16.43 -1.32
C ALA A 110 6.01 17.71 -2.05
N LYS A 111 5.59 17.88 -3.31
CA LYS A 111 5.86 19.08 -4.11
C LYS A 111 5.36 20.36 -3.42
N ASN A 112 4.16 20.30 -2.84
CA ASN A 112 3.57 21.44 -2.14
C ASN A 112 4.26 21.78 -0.81
N LYS A 113 4.98 20.83 -0.18
CA LYS A 113 5.75 21.08 1.04
C LYS A 113 7.13 21.71 0.78
N ILE A 114 7.65 21.56 -0.44
CA ILE A 114 8.96 22.09 -0.85
C ILE A 114 8.82 23.52 -1.43
N LYS A 115 7.60 23.90 -1.86
CA LYS A 115 7.25 25.28 -2.23
C LYS A 115 6.97 26.13 -1.01
#